data_AF-A0AAD9P3N9-F1
#
_entry.id   AF-A0AAD9P3N9-F1
#
_cell.length_a   1.000
_cell.length_b   1.000
_cell.length_c   1.000
_cell.angle_alpha   90.00
_cell.angle_beta   90.00
_cell.angle_gamma   90.00
#
_symmetry.space_group_name_H-M   'P 1'
#
loop_
_entity.id
_entity.type
_entity.pdbx_description
1 polymer ?
#
loop_
_entity_poly.entity_id
_entity_poly.type
_entity_poly.pdbx_seq_one_letter_code
_entity_poly.pdbx_strand_id
1 'polypeptide(L)'
;MWQHSPAQVTEAGKTELPSWLTFDPKSGTLAGVPSEGHVGLQYFIEVVASKGSTSDVDKDMFTIDVIPNKVHADTKAIPLRDAQSNTLKPIQCPVGSSVTMATVIVDVDLKSMLSGDKVALMRGVAAHLGMPVAVLQLSPKGSLPMFDSSALVAGPG
;
A
#
# COMPACT_ATOMS: atom_id res chain seq x y z
N MET A 1 -23.87 -25.41 -3.28
CA MET A 1 -23.63 -23.99 -2.94
C MET A 1 -22.69 -24.00 -1.74
N TRP A 2 -21.38 -23.87 -1.98
CA TRP A 2 -20.38 -23.98 -0.92
C TRP A 2 -20.24 -22.62 -0.23
N GLN A 3 -20.79 -22.49 0.98
CA GLN A 3 -20.50 -21.37 1.87
C GLN A 3 -19.12 -21.62 2.48
N HIS A 4 -18.10 -20.97 1.94
CA HIS A 4 -16.78 -20.97 2.55
C HIS A 4 -16.85 -20.18 3.86
N SER A 5 -16.53 -20.82 4.99
CA SER A 5 -16.25 -20.09 6.23
C SER A 5 -15.01 -19.20 6.00
N PRO A 6 -14.95 -18.02 6.64
CA PRO A 6 -13.93 -17.03 6.33
C PRO A 6 -12.55 -17.59 6.65
N ALA A 7 -11.63 -17.47 5.68
CA ALA A 7 -10.22 -17.71 5.94
C ALA A 7 -9.76 -16.77 7.07
N GLN A 8 -9.16 -17.31 8.12
CA GLN A 8 -8.48 -16.51 9.12
C GLN A 8 -7.06 -16.23 8.62
N VAL A 9 -6.63 -14.98 8.76
CA VAL A 9 -5.29 -14.56 8.35
C VAL A 9 -4.65 -13.82 9.52
N THR A 10 -3.50 -14.31 9.98
CA THR A 10 -2.80 -13.79 11.15
C THR A 10 -1.28 -13.80 10.93
N GLU A 11 -0.53 -13.08 11.75
CA GLU A 11 0.91 -13.31 11.85
C GLU A 11 1.16 -14.65 12.57
N ALA A 12 2.12 -15.44 12.09
CA ALA A 12 2.44 -16.73 12.66
C ALA A 12 2.78 -16.61 14.17
N GLY A 13 2.10 -17.39 15.00
CA GLY A 13 2.26 -17.35 16.46
C GLY A 13 1.57 -16.18 17.16
N LYS A 14 0.77 -15.38 16.44
CA LYS A 14 -0.06 -14.30 17.01
C LYS A 14 -1.54 -14.52 16.69
N THR A 15 -2.39 -13.71 17.33
CA THR A 15 -3.85 -13.72 17.12
C THR A 15 -4.32 -12.67 16.11
N GLU A 16 -3.41 -11.85 15.60
CA GLU A 16 -3.71 -10.72 14.73
C GLU A 16 -2.64 -10.59 13.63
N LEU A 17 -2.97 -9.84 12.58
CA LEU A 17 -2.03 -9.42 11.55
C LEU A 17 -1.04 -8.39 12.10
N PRO A 18 0.14 -8.23 11.46
CA PRO A 18 0.98 -7.06 11.70
C PRO A 18 0.17 -5.78 11.55
N SER A 19 0.43 -4.78 12.40
CA SER A 19 -0.38 -3.55 12.52
C SER A 19 -0.49 -2.70 11.24
N TRP A 20 0.30 -2.99 10.22
CA TRP A 20 0.28 -2.33 8.92
C TRP A 20 -0.48 -3.12 7.83
N LEU A 21 -0.92 -4.35 8.11
CA LEU A 21 -1.70 -5.21 7.23
C LEU A 21 -3.18 -5.24 7.64
N THR A 22 -4.04 -5.50 6.66
CA THR A 22 -5.49 -5.71 6.81
C THR A 22 -5.94 -6.76 5.81
N PHE A 23 -6.88 -7.61 6.21
CA PHE A 23 -7.48 -8.62 5.34
C PHE A 23 -8.96 -8.36 5.15
N ASP A 24 -9.42 -8.34 3.90
CA ASP A 24 -10.85 -8.31 3.57
C ASP A 24 -11.33 -9.73 3.23
N PRO A 25 -12.09 -10.39 4.12
CA PRO A 25 -12.56 -11.75 3.90
C PRO A 25 -13.61 -11.86 2.77
N LYS A 26 -14.25 -10.75 2.37
CA LYS A 26 -15.23 -10.77 1.27
C LYS A 26 -14.54 -10.88 -0.08
N SER A 27 -13.44 -10.17 -0.27
CA SER A 27 -12.66 -10.19 -1.50
C SER A 27 -11.48 -11.14 -1.46
N GLY A 28 -11.10 -11.66 -0.29
CA GLY A 28 -9.88 -12.44 -0.10
C GLY A 28 -8.61 -11.60 -0.25
N THR A 29 -8.70 -10.28 -0.07
CA THR A 29 -7.57 -9.37 -0.31
C THR A 29 -6.81 -9.07 0.97
N LEU A 30 -5.52 -9.40 1.00
CA LEU A 30 -4.57 -8.87 1.98
C LEU A 30 -3.94 -7.58 1.44
N ALA A 31 -4.01 -6.51 2.20
CA ALA A 31 -3.45 -5.20 1.83
C ALA A 31 -2.76 -4.55 3.03
N GLY A 32 -1.87 -3.59 2.79
CA GLY A 32 -1.24 -2.85 3.86
C GLY A 32 -0.42 -1.67 3.38
N VAL A 33 -0.05 -0.82 4.33
CA VAL A 33 0.84 0.32 4.12
C VAL A 33 1.92 0.28 5.21
N PRO A 34 3.10 -0.31 4.94
CA PRO A 34 4.18 -0.35 5.91
C PRO A 34 4.71 1.06 6.20
N SER A 35 5.33 1.22 7.37
CA SER A 35 6.07 2.42 7.73
C SER A 35 7.57 2.16 7.63
N GLU A 36 8.38 3.22 7.69
CA GLU A 36 9.84 3.10 7.76
C GLU A 36 10.31 2.18 8.90
N GLY A 37 9.59 2.14 10.03
CA GLY A 37 9.89 1.25 11.15
C GLY A 37 9.69 -0.25 10.86
N HIS A 38 9.06 -0.59 9.73
CA HIS A 38 8.88 -1.98 9.29
C HIS A 38 9.93 -2.43 8.29
N VAL A 39 10.73 -1.50 7.73
CA VAL A 39 11.73 -1.80 6.69
C VAL A 39 12.80 -2.74 7.22
N GLY A 40 13.15 -3.74 6.42
CA GLY A 40 14.13 -4.78 6.76
C GLY A 40 13.59 -5.88 7.66
N LEU A 41 12.33 -5.79 8.11
CA LEU A 41 11.66 -6.85 8.85
C LEU A 41 10.97 -7.83 7.89
N GLN A 42 10.96 -9.10 8.31
CA GLN A 42 10.26 -10.19 7.64
C GLN A 42 9.07 -10.61 8.50
N TYR A 43 7.89 -10.71 7.88
CA TYR A 43 6.65 -11.11 8.55
C TYR A 43 6.16 -12.44 7.99
N PHE A 44 5.86 -13.40 8.87
CA PHE A 44 5.30 -14.69 8.51
C PHE A 44 3.78 -14.62 8.65
N ILE A 45 3.06 -14.83 7.54
CA ILE A 45 1.60 -14.73 7.50
C ILE A 45 1.02 -16.14 7.36
N GLU A 46 0.20 -16.53 8.33
CA GLU A 46 -0.54 -17.80 8.35
C GLU A 46 -1.95 -17.55 7.81
N VAL A 47 -2.37 -18.40 6.87
CA VAL A 47 -3.74 -18.44 6.33
C VAL A 47 -4.36 -19.76 6.73
N VAL A 48 -5.52 -19.69 7.36
CA VAL A 48 -6.26 -20.84 7.88
C VAL A 48 -7.63 -20.87 7.21
N ALA A 49 -7.88 -21.88 6.38
CA ALA A 49 -9.18 -22.10 5.74
C ALA A 49 -9.93 -23.20 6.49
N SER A 50 -11.16 -22.92 6.92
CA SER A 50 -12.05 -23.92 7.54
C SER A 50 -13.25 -24.21 6.64
N LYS A 51 -13.62 -25.48 6.51
CA LYS A 51 -14.84 -25.91 5.80
C LYS A 51 -16.08 -25.95 6.71
N GLY A 52 -16.12 -25.14 7.77
CA GLY A 52 -17.28 -25.01 8.67
C GLY A 52 -17.31 -25.99 9.85
N SER A 53 -16.25 -26.77 10.05
CA SER A 53 -15.98 -27.50 11.29
C SER A 53 -14.54 -27.24 11.75
N THR A 54 -14.30 -27.28 13.06
CA THR A 54 -12.96 -27.06 13.65
C THR A 54 -11.96 -28.17 13.32
N SER A 55 -12.42 -29.26 12.71
CA SER A 55 -11.63 -30.46 12.40
C SER A 55 -11.15 -30.55 10.96
N ASP A 56 -11.72 -29.74 10.06
CA ASP A 56 -11.40 -29.74 8.62
C ASP A 56 -10.83 -28.38 8.25
N VAL A 57 -9.56 -28.20 8.63
CA VAL A 57 -8.80 -26.96 8.54
C VAL A 57 -7.54 -27.18 7.72
N ASP A 58 -7.42 -26.44 6.63
CA ASP A 58 -6.20 -26.37 5.83
C ASP A 58 -5.42 -25.10 6.21
N LYS A 59 -4.09 -25.22 6.26
CA LYS A 59 -3.19 -24.13 6.64
C LYS A 59 -2.12 -23.93 5.58
N ASP A 60 -1.82 -22.68 5.29
CA ASP A 60 -0.70 -22.28 4.44
C ASP A 60 0.03 -21.08 5.06
N MET A 61 1.30 -20.91 4.71
CA MET A 61 2.11 -19.82 5.23
C MET A 61 3.03 -19.25 4.15
N PHE A 62 3.16 -17.92 4.16
CA PHE A 62 4.09 -17.21 3.30
C PHE A 62 4.74 -16.06 4.06
N THR A 63 5.80 -15.50 3.49
CA THR A 63 6.53 -14.37 4.07
C THR A 63 6.26 -13.08 3.31
N ILE A 64 6.29 -11.96 4.03
CA ILE A 64 6.34 -10.63 3.44
C ILE A 64 7.59 -9.92 3.94
N ASP A 65 8.46 -9.58 3.00
CA ASP A 65 9.65 -8.77 3.24
C ASP A 65 9.36 -7.30 2.93
N VAL A 66 9.55 -6.43 3.93
CA VAL A 66 9.40 -4.99 3.72
C VAL A 66 10.74 -4.41 3.32
N ILE A 67 10.85 -3.96 2.07
CA ILE A 67 12.10 -3.41 1.52
C ILE A 67 12.15 -1.88 1.65
N PRO A 68 13.35 -1.28 1.69
CA PRO A 68 13.49 0.18 1.66
C PRO A 68 12.85 0.76 0.40
N ASN A 69 12.16 1.88 0.56
CA ASN A 69 11.63 2.60 -0.58
C ASN A 69 12.79 3.13 -1.45
N LYS A 70 12.79 2.75 -2.72
CA LYS A 70 13.78 3.21 -3.70
C LYS A 70 13.21 4.36 -4.51
N VAL A 71 13.03 5.51 -3.87
CA VAL A 71 12.61 6.73 -4.57
C VAL A 71 13.62 7.02 -5.68
N HIS A 72 13.14 7.08 -6.93
CA HIS A 72 13.94 7.36 -8.15
C HIS A 72 14.97 6.32 -8.59
N ALA A 73 15.02 5.12 -8.01
CA ALA A 73 15.93 4.06 -8.50
C ALA A 73 15.22 2.99 -9.35
N ASP A 74 13.88 2.99 -9.37
CA ASP A 74 13.13 2.01 -10.14
C ASP A 74 12.93 2.50 -11.57
N THR A 75 13.69 1.91 -12.50
CA THR A 75 13.50 2.10 -13.95
C THR A 75 12.27 1.35 -14.46
N LYS A 76 11.38 0.87 -13.59
CA LYS A 76 10.17 0.18 -14.04
C LYS A 76 9.18 1.18 -14.60
N ALA A 77 8.64 0.84 -15.76
CA ALA A 77 7.59 1.63 -16.38
C ALA A 77 6.33 1.60 -15.49
N ILE A 78 5.80 2.78 -15.20
CA ILE A 78 4.61 2.97 -14.37
C ILE A 78 3.42 3.27 -15.28
N PRO A 79 2.32 2.50 -15.21
CA PRO A 79 1.14 2.80 -16.01
C PRO A 79 0.46 4.07 -15.47
N LEU A 80 0.59 5.16 -16.22
CA LEU A 80 -0.08 6.43 -15.93
C LEU A 80 -1.14 6.69 -17.00
N ARG A 81 -2.21 7.39 -16.61
CA ARG A 81 -3.25 7.78 -17.57
C ARG A 81 -2.69 8.85 -18.49
N ASP A 82 -2.74 8.57 -19.78
CA ASP A 82 -2.47 9.53 -20.84
C ASP A 82 -3.60 10.58 -20.87
N ALA A 83 -3.22 11.86 -20.83
CA ALA A 83 -4.17 12.98 -20.80
C ALA A 83 -5.00 13.11 -22.09
N GLN A 84 -4.48 12.63 -23.21
CA GLN A 84 -5.10 12.69 -24.52
C GLN A 84 -5.93 11.45 -24.84
N SER A 85 -5.43 10.26 -24.52
CA SER A 85 -6.12 9.01 -24.86
C SER A 85 -6.93 8.40 -23.73
N ASN A 86 -6.81 8.90 -22.49
CA ASN A 86 -7.44 8.33 -21.29
C ASN A 86 -7.14 6.82 -21.11
N THR A 87 -6.05 6.34 -21.70
CA THR A 87 -5.56 4.97 -21.58
C THR A 87 -4.34 4.94 -20.66
N LEU A 88 -4.15 3.83 -19.95
CA LEU A 88 -2.95 3.63 -19.16
C LEU A 88 -1.78 3.33 -20.10
N LYS A 89 -0.76 4.19 -20.08
CA LYS A 89 0.49 3.98 -20.80
C LYS A 89 1.64 3.84 -19.80
N PRO A 90 2.52 2.84 -19.96
CA PRO A 90 3.72 2.74 -19.14
C PRO A 90 4.65 3.94 -19.41
N ILE A 91 4.94 4.72 -18.38
CA ILE A 91 5.90 5.82 -18.41
C ILE A 91 7.14 5.38 -17.64
N GLN A 92 8.29 5.50 -18.29
CA GLN A 92 9.59 5.20 -17.69
C GLN A 92 10.49 6.43 -17.86
N CYS A 93 10.99 6.98 -16.76
CA CYS A 93 11.97 8.05 -16.82
C CYS A 93 13.35 7.45 -17.19
N PRO A 94 14.12 8.10 -18.09
CA PRO A 94 15.50 7.70 -18.35
C PRO A 94 16.35 7.77 -17.08
N VAL A 95 17.34 6.89 -16.96
CA VAL A 95 18.28 6.89 -15.83
C VAL A 95 18.98 8.25 -15.75
N GLY A 96 19.03 8.82 -14.53
CA GLY A 96 19.65 10.13 -14.29
C GLY A 96 18.78 11.33 -14.68
N SER A 97 17.55 11.11 -15.18
CA SER A 97 16.58 12.18 -15.38
C SER A 97 15.88 12.55 -14.07
N SER A 98 15.58 13.83 -13.89
CA SER A 98 14.72 14.29 -12.81
C SER A 98 13.30 13.75 -12.99
N VAL A 99 12.66 13.38 -11.89
CA VAL A 99 11.25 12.95 -11.87
C VAL A 99 10.39 14.10 -11.36
N THR A 100 9.30 14.39 -12.06
CA THR A 100 8.28 15.32 -11.56
C THR A 100 7.43 14.60 -10.52
N MET A 101 7.45 15.11 -9.28
CA MET A 101 6.66 14.58 -8.18
C MET A 101 5.58 15.58 -7.79
N ALA A 102 4.35 15.09 -7.66
CA ALA A 102 3.26 15.84 -7.04
C ALA A 102 3.15 15.39 -5.57
N THR A 103 3.17 16.33 -4.64
CA THR A 103 2.97 16.05 -3.22
C THR A 103 1.65 16.63 -2.77
N VAL A 104 0.79 15.78 -2.19
CA VAL A 104 -0.45 16.20 -1.53
C VAL A 104 -0.22 16.09 -0.03
N ILE A 105 -0.46 17.18 0.69
CA ILE A 105 -0.32 17.22 2.14
C ILE A 105 -1.70 17.05 2.74
N VAL A 106 -1.82 16.09 3.65
CA VAL A 106 -3.08 15.77 4.31
C VAL A 106 -2.87 15.91 5.82
N ASP A 107 -3.78 16.60 6.49
CA ASP A 107 -3.76 16.76 7.95
C ASP A 107 -4.27 15.49 8.63
N VAL A 108 -3.39 14.50 8.75
CA VAL A 108 -3.70 13.20 9.35
C VAL A 108 -2.47 12.67 10.11
N ASP A 109 -2.69 12.11 11.31
CA ASP A 109 -1.66 11.39 12.04
C ASP A 109 -1.55 9.94 11.57
N LEU A 110 -0.64 9.70 10.62
CA LEU A 110 -0.38 8.37 10.06
C LEU A 110 0.10 7.34 11.10
N LYS A 111 0.57 7.74 12.27
CA LYS A 111 1.03 6.78 13.30
C LYS A 111 -0.14 6.14 14.03
N SER A 112 -1.20 6.91 14.29
CA SER A 112 -2.40 6.44 15.00
C SER A 112 -3.47 5.85 14.09
N MET A 113 -3.40 6.08 12.78
CA MET A 113 -4.31 5.44 11.82
C MET A 113 -4.21 3.91 11.80
N LEU A 114 -5.36 3.25 11.74
CA LEU A 114 -5.47 1.81 11.50
C LEU A 114 -5.02 1.45 10.07
N SER A 115 -4.55 0.22 9.88
CA SER A 115 -4.09 -0.27 8.55
C SER A 115 -5.18 -0.16 7.48
N GLY A 116 -6.43 -0.49 7.82
CA GLY A 116 -7.58 -0.34 6.94
C GLY A 116 -7.76 1.09 6.43
N ASP A 117 -7.66 2.08 7.33
CA ASP A 117 -7.83 3.49 6.98
C ASP A 117 -6.68 4.01 6.12
N LYS A 118 -5.44 3.56 6.36
CA LYS A 118 -4.29 3.87 5.49
C LYS A 118 -4.49 3.35 4.08
N VAL A 119 -4.96 2.11 3.94
CA VAL A 119 -5.28 1.49 2.65
C VAL A 119 -6.42 2.24 1.96
N ALA A 120 -7.45 2.63 2.71
CA ALA A 120 -8.58 3.40 2.17
C ALA A 120 -8.15 4.79 1.69
N LEU A 121 -7.32 5.50 2.47
CA LEU A 121 -6.74 6.79 2.09
C LEU A 121 -5.98 6.69 0.76
N MET A 122 -5.07 5.71 0.65
CA MET A 122 -4.30 5.47 -0.57
C MET A 122 -5.18 5.18 -1.78
N ARG A 123 -6.21 4.35 -1.61
CA ARG A 123 -7.18 4.04 -2.68
C ARG A 123 -8.01 5.25 -3.08
N GLY A 124 -8.44 6.07 -2.11
CA GLY A 124 -9.21 7.29 -2.36
C GLY A 124 -8.44 8.33 -3.16
N VAL A 125 -7.19 8.60 -2.74
CA VAL A 125 -6.28 9.52 -3.46
C VAL A 125 -5.99 8.99 -4.87
N ALA A 126 -5.68 7.70 -5.01
CA ALA A 126 -5.45 7.07 -6.31
C ALA A 126 -6.65 7.21 -7.25
N ALA A 127 -7.86 6.94 -6.75
CA ALA A 127 -9.09 7.09 -7.52
C ALA A 127 -9.33 8.54 -7.94
N HIS A 128 -9.09 9.50 -7.05
CA HIS A 128 -9.24 10.93 -7.35
C HIS A 128 -8.25 11.41 -8.41
N LEU A 129 -7.00 10.95 -8.35
CA LEU A 129 -5.97 11.28 -9.34
C LEU A 129 -6.07 10.45 -10.63
N GLY A 130 -6.97 9.45 -10.68
CA GLY A 130 -7.04 8.50 -11.78
C GLY A 130 -5.78 7.63 -11.94
N MET A 131 -4.99 7.46 -10.89
CA MET A 131 -3.72 6.74 -10.88
C MET A 131 -3.84 5.37 -10.21
N PRO A 132 -2.98 4.38 -10.54
CA PRO A 132 -2.90 3.14 -9.77
C PRO A 132 -2.33 3.40 -8.36
N VAL A 133 -2.83 2.68 -7.35
CA VAL A 133 -2.34 2.83 -5.96
C VAL A 133 -0.83 2.57 -5.83
N ALA A 134 -0.30 1.66 -6.64
CA ALA A 134 1.11 1.27 -6.62
C ALA A 134 2.10 2.40 -6.97
N VAL A 135 1.60 3.52 -7.53
CA VAL A 135 2.43 4.68 -7.93
C VAL A 135 2.46 5.75 -6.85
N LEU A 136 1.62 5.62 -5.83
CA LEU A 136 1.53 6.56 -4.73
C LEU A 136 2.46 6.12 -3.59
N GLN A 137 2.99 7.12 -2.90
CA GLN A 137 3.73 6.93 -1.66
C GLN A 137 3.04 7.72 -0.55
N LEU A 138 2.88 7.07 0.61
CA LEU A 138 2.38 7.70 1.83
C LEU A 138 3.49 7.69 2.87
N SER A 139 3.89 8.89 3.31
CA SER A 139 4.93 9.06 4.32
C SER A 139 4.44 10.01 5.40
N PRO A 140 4.72 9.74 6.69
CA PRO A 140 4.53 10.72 7.75
C PRO A 140 5.28 12.01 7.43
N LYS A 141 4.69 13.14 7.82
CA LYS A 141 5.43 14.40 7.86
C LYS A 141 6.59 14.22 8.84
N GLY A 142 7.79 14.06 8.29
CA GLY A 142 9.04 14.06 9.04
C GLY A 142 9.39 15.48 9.51
N SER A 143 10.69 15.77 9.63
CA SER A 143 11.19 17.12 9.91
C SER A 143 11.19 18.05 8.70
N LEU A 144 10.67 17.60 7.55
CA LEU A 144 10.69 18.39 6.32
C LEU A 144 9.64 19.52 6.38
N PRO A 145 9.96 20.68 5.79
CA PRO A 145 9.01 21.78 5.68
C PRO A 145 7.76 21.31 4.91
N MET A 146 6.60 21.86 5.27
CA MET A 146 5.33 21.57 4.57
C MET A 146 5.30 22.14 3.14
N PHE A 147 6.31 22.86 2.72
CA PHE A 147 6.39 23.40 1.37
C PHE A 147 7.77 23.11 0.80
N ASP A 148 7.79 22.57 -0.41
CA ASP A 148 8.99 22.39 -1.19
C ASP A 148 9.27 23.68 -1.96
N SER A 149 10.35 24.38 -1.64
CA SER A 149 10.74 25.62 -2.33
C SER A 149 11.16 25.39 -3.79
N SER A 150 11.38 24.14 -4.20
CA SER A 150 11.63 23.75 -5.58
C SER A 150 10.35 23.43 -6.36
N ALA A 151 9.18 23.48 -5.71
CA ALA A 151 7.90 23.25 -6.37
C ALA A 151 7.64 24.31 -7.45
N LEU A 152 7.45 23.85 -8.69
CA LEU A 152 7.12 24.72 -9.82
C LEU A 152 5.68 25.22 -9.75
N VAL A 153 4.78 24.43 -9.17
CA VAL A 153 3.35 24.71 -9.04
C VAL A 153 2.89 24.25 -7.66
N ALA A 154 2.11 25.08 -6.99
CA ALA A 154 1.47 24.78 -5.72
C ALA A 154 0.10 25.46 -5.66
N GLY A 155 -0.81 24.91 -4.86
CA GLY A 155 -2.13 25.46 -4.62
C GLY A 155 -2.65 25.07 -3.24
N PRO A 156 -3.61 25.84 -2.67
CA PRO A 156 -4.28 25.45 -1.44
C PRO A 156 -5.17 24.22 -1.68
N GLY A 157 -5.47 23.53 -0.58
CA GLY A 157 -6.54 22.52 -0.54
C GLY A 157 -7.93 23.13 -0.47
#